data_AF-A0AAU0SPM2-F1
#
_entry.id   AF-A0AAU0SPM2-F1
#
_cell.length_a   1.000
_cell.length_b   1.000
_cell.length_c   1.000
_cell.angle_alpha   90.00
_cell.angle_beta   90.00
_cell.angle_gamma   90.00
#
_symmetry.space_group_name_H-M   'P 1'
#
loop_
_entity.id
_entity.type
_entity.pdbx_description
1 polymer ?
#
loop_
_entity_poly.entity_id
_entity_poly.type
_entity_poly.pdbx_seq_one_letter_code
_entity_poly.pdbx_strand_id
1 'polypeptide(L)'
;MQQKPQSPRTAHVSPSRIGLGADTVMVRDYGRQVPSLQPVNQGVQRTGHGDALGVAHISALDLPGPLPPQAVWVTGDALGPANAEGIRQAAGRSYIDLDTGQTVQVDYHPASGTYHPRLAHQLAASPSAVSRVGGTWTWTGVTTAAHASAPVSMPMAAPVPRDPRLDLQLYDARGGGATTGPAIQGKRQYVMAGQSYYGDARFSLASFKAGDNKLYVPDARGVWQQSGAITEDGIIQISGDSIASYLEVGGVVVRVDLDSTRNKYQMIPNAHSHAPGVYLDTGGSRASWVPEMRLGSIGAIIRAARKVLGYTTVTSDMSQGVMSTQDRQTYCYMRQYARQMIAFDNPAIRNAPAHLQDRKIDTHIWTHGYPYGRLLQGIQAKADGLALPMGIVQFDPFQGMATVAVRREGSFNVDAVAANDQFHYPHRQRRADEIALFDHWKTLSIQDAKGRGLANEKMYRALLVNDGYQIIPGGTYGGGQNGFDLVFKGPAGDVYVLEVKHAKPRNVSMQRVYEHFQMEDGWVRRVLKKLDRSDPGARQQVADALDRQRLFKVIGATLPDGKLVLFKIDMSGVRV
;
A
#
# COMPACT_ATOMS: atom_id res chain seq x y z
N MET A 1 -86.24 -8.56 3.73
CA MET A 1 -85.34 -7.39 3.62
C MET A 1 -84.47 -7.56 2.36
N GLN A 2 -83.87 -6.46 1.88
CA GLN A 2 -83.10 -6.30 0.61
C GLN A 2 -81.92 -7.30 0.45
N GLN A 3 -81.30 -7.57 -0.71
CA GLN A 3 -81.62 -7.47 -2.16
C GLN A 3 -80.62 -8.38 -2.93
N LYS A 4 -80.95 -8.84 -4.15
CA LYS A 4 -80.04 -9.55 -5.11
C LYS A 4 -79.32 -8.53 -6.05
N PRO A 5 -78.53 -8.94 -7.07
CA PRO A 5 -77.26 -9.71 -7.06
C PRO A 5 -76.17 -9.03 -7.95
N GLN A 6 -74.94 -9.56 -8.07
CA GLN A 6 -74.13 -9.48 -9.33
C GLN A 6 -72.82 -10.30 -9.32
N SER A 7 -72.62 -11.09 -10.37
CA SER A 7 -71.30 -11.36 -11.00
C SER A 7 -71.04 -10.25 -12.06
N PRO A 8 -69.90 -10.11 -12.80
CA PRO A 8 -68.88 -11.13 -13.09
C PRO A 8 -67.41 -10.61 -13.28
N ARG A 9 -66.56 -11.49 -13.82
CA ARG A 9 -65.38 -11.27 -14.72
C ARG A 9 -64.04 -11.81 -14.23
N THR A 10 -63.58 -12.80 -14.99
CA THR A 10 -62.20 -13.08 -15.38
C THR A 10 -61.29 -11.84 -15.42
N ALA A 11 -60.17 -11.91 -14.70
CA ALA A 11 -58.94 -11.22 -15.04
C ALA A 11 -57.79 -12.24 -14.96
N HIS A 12 -56.82 -12.12 -15.86
CA HIS A 12 -55.68 -13.01 -16.00
C HIS A 12 -54.99 -13.32 -14.65
N VAL A 13 -54.84 -14.61 -14.32
CA VAL A 13 -53.68 -15.06 -13.55
C VAL A 13 -52.49 -15.01 -14.51
N SER A 14 -51.95 -13.79 -14.69
CA SER A 14 -50.61 -13.63 -15.27
C SER A 14 -49.64 -14.42 -14.40
N PRO A 15 -48.63 -15.09 -14.99
CA PRO A 15 -47.67 -15.85 -14.20
C PRO A 15 -47.02 -14.92 -13.19
N SER A 16 -47.15 -15.29 -11.92
CA SER A 16 -46.45 -14.66 -10.81
C SER A 16 -44.98 -14.55 -11.19
N ARG A 17 -44.47 -13.32 -11.18
CA ARG A 17 -43.08 -12.98 -11.47
C ARG A 17 -42.20 -13.76 -10.48
N ILE A 18 -41.69 -14.91 -10.91
CA ILE A 18 -40.69 -15.66 -10.16
C ILE A 18 -39.44 -14.80 -10.21
N GLY A 19 -39.26 -13.99 -9.17
CA GLY A 19 -38.04 -13.25 -8.92
C GLY A 19 -36.94 -14.22 -8.50
N LEU A 20 -36.36 -14.91 -9.47
CA LEU A 20 -35.04 -15.50 -9.33
C LEU A 20 -34.03 -14.36 -9.51
N GLY A 21 -33.22 -14.13 -8.49
CA GLY A 21 -32.20 -13.08 -8.52
C GLY A 21 -31.16 -13.38 -9.60
N ALA A 22 -31.01 -12.46 -10.55
CA ALA A 22 -29.84 -12.39 -11.39
C ALA A 22 -28.82 -11.48 -10.68
N ASP A 23 -27.64 -12.01 -10.37
CA ASP A 23 -26.54 -11.23 -9.79
C ASP A 23 -26.12 -10.12 -10.77
N THR A 24 -26.47 -8.87 -10.46
CA THR A 24 -26.24 -7.73 -11.34
C THR A 24 -24.75 -7.34 -11.36
N VAL A 25 -23.98 -7.91 -12.29
CA VAL A 25 -22.54 -7.59 -12.42
C VAL A 25 -22.32 -6.21 -13.03
N MET A 26 -21.56 -5.36 -12.35
CA MET A 26 -21.18 -4.03 -12.84
C MET A 26 -20.04 -4.11 -13.88
N VAL A 27 -20.17 -3.38 -14.99
CA VAL A 27 -19.15 -3.29 -16.04
C VAL A 27 -18.33 -1.99 -15.88
N ARG A 28 -17.00 -2.12 -15.86
CA ARG A 28 -16.02 -1.02 -16.04
C ARG A 28 -15.30 -1.20 -17.36
N ASP A 29 -14.97 -0.11 -18.03
CA ASP A 29 -14.31 -0.06 -19.34
C ASP A 29 -13.16 0.94 -19.34
N TYR A 30 -12.19 0.85 -20.25
CA TYR A 30 -11.13 1.85 -20.42
C TYR A 30 -10.94 2.24 -21.90
N GLY A 31 -10.94 3.54 -22.18
CA GLY A 31 -10.98 4.08 -23.55
C GLY A 31 -9.72 3.88 -24.42
N ARG A 32 -9.86 4.12 -25.73
CA ARG A 32 -8.83 3.93 -26.77
C ARG A 32 -7.78 5.06 -26.79
N GLN A 33 -6.52 4.72 -26.98
CA GLN A 33 -5.40 5.69 -27.06
C GLN A 33 -5.41 6.54 -28.35
N VAL A 34 -4.87 7.76 -28.24
CA VAL A 34 -4.55 8.67 -29.37
C VAL A 34 -3.07 9.09 -29.25
N PRO A 35 -2.29 9.19 -30.34
CA PRO A 35 -0.85 9.50 -30.25
C PRO A 35 -0.55 10.97 -29.89
N SER A 36 0.51 11.20 -29.11
CA SER A 36 0.96 12.53 -28.68
C SER A 36 2.17 13.05 -29.49
N LEU A 37 2.13 14.32 -29.90
CA LEU A 37 3.25 15.05 -30.51
C LEU A 37 4.32 15.46 -29.46
N GLN A 38 5.58 15.53 -29.89
CA GLN A 38 6.73 15.94 -29.06
C GLN A 38 6.84 17.46 -28.89
N PRO A 39 7.33 17.97 -27.74
CA PRO A 39 7.83 19.34 -27.60
C PRO A 39 9.37 19.43 -27.59
N VAL A 40 9.87 20.64 -27.88
CA VAL A 40 11.26 20.96 -28.23
C VAL A 40 12.06 21.52 -27.03
N ASN A 41 13.37 21.23 -26.98
CA ASN A 41 14.32 21.79 -26.01
C ASN A 41 14.51 23.31 -26.15
N GLN A 42 14.55 24.02 -25.01
CA GLN A 42 15.40 25.21 -24.82
C GLN A 42 15.61 25.44 -23.31
N GLY A 43 16.82 25.85 -22.92
CA GLY A 43 17.15 26.14 -21.52
C GLY A 43 18.20 27.25 -21.41
N VAL A 44 18.34 27.84 -20.22
CA VAL A 44 19.38 28.84 -19.90
C VAL A 44 19.83 28.68 -18.44
N GLN A 45 21.15 28.64 -18.20
CA GLN A 45 21.76 28.74 -16.86
C GLN A 45 21.94 30.20 -16.43
N ARG A 46 22.02 30.45 -15.11
CA ARG A 46 22.99 31.43 -14.56
C ARG A 46 23.41 31.09 -13.12
N THR A 47 24.60 31.54 -12.76
CA THR A 47 25.47 31.00 -11.72
C THR A 47 25.84 32.02 -10.63
N GLY A 48 26.21 31.53 -9.43
CA GLY A 48 26.87 32.33 -8.38
C GLY A 48 27.32 31.45 -7.19
N HIS A 49 28.63 31.34 -6.97
CA HIS A 49 29.27 30.59 -5.87
C HIS A 49 29.19 31.37 -4.53
N GLY A 50 29.23 30.80 -3.33
CA GLY A 50 29.46 29.41 -2.84
C GLY A 50 29.35 29.45 -1.29
N ASP A 51 29.80 28.51 -0.46
CA ASP A 51 30.20 27.08 -0.51
C ASP A 51 30.41 26.64 0.98
N ALA A 52 30.37 25.39 1.46
CA ALA A 52 30.31 24.06 0.85
C ALA A 52 29.51 23.06 1.75
N LEU A 53 29.35 21.80 1.31
CA LEU A 53 28.52 20.71 1.88
C LEU A 53 26.99 20.82 1.68
N GLY A 54 26.57 21.47 0.60
CA GLY A 54 25.24 21.27 0.03
C GLY A 54 25.30 20.27 -1.14
N VAL A 55 24.62 19.13 -1.03
CA VAL A 55 24.33 18.30 -2.22
C VAL A 55 23.40 19.10 -3.13
N ALA A 56 23.73 19.20 -4.41
CA ALA A 56 22.94 19.97 -5.37
C ALA A 56 21.53 19.39 -5.50
N HIS A 57 20.54 20.06 -4.87
CA HIS A 57 19.14 19.75 -5.03
C HIS A 57 18.67 20.18 -6.43
N ILE A 58 18.79 19.28 -7.40
CA ILE A 58 18.02 19.36 -8.64
C ILE A 58 16.55 19.12 -8.26
N SER A 59 15.70 20.13 -8.42
CA SER A 59 14.26 20.01 -8.22
C SER A 59 13.68 19.00 -9.21
N ALA A 60 13.35 17.80 -8.73
CA ALA A 60 12.87 16.68 -9.55
C ALA A 60 11.43 16.84 -10.09
N LEU A 61 10.95 18.09 -10.25
CA LEU A 61 9.67 18.43 -10.87
C LEU A 61 9.79 18.74 -12.37
N ASP A 62 11.00 18.96 -12.89
CA ASP A 62 11.23 19.47 -14.26
C ASP A 62 11.45 18.38 -15.34
N LEU A 63 10.98 17.14 -15.14
CA LEU A 63 11.09 16.05 -16.12
C LEU A 63 9.73 15.39 -16.41
N PRO A 64 9.23 15.36 -17.67
CA PRO A 64 7.83 14.98 -17.99
C PRO A 64 7.56 13.47 -18.00
N GLY A 65 6.31 13.08 -17.73
CA GLY A 65 5.77 11.72 -17.86
C GLY A 65 4.31 11.68 -18.38
N PRO A 66 3.83 10.57 -18.97
CA PRO A 66 2.55 10.51 -19.68
C PRO A 66 1.30 10.19 -18.80
N LEU A 67 0.11 10.45 -19.35
CA LEU A 67 -1.20 10.31 -18.68
C LEU A 67 -1.90 8.94 -18.93
N PRO A 68 -2.68 8.39 -17.96
CA PRO A 68 -3.44 7.14 -18.10
C PRO A 68 -4.91 7.31 -18.61
N PRO A 69 -5.57 6.24 -19.13
CA PRO A 69 -6.92 6.28 -19.74
C PRO A 69 -8.11 6.27 -18.74
N GLN A 70 -9.29 6.72 -19.21
CA GLN A 70 -10.55 6.92 -18.44
C GLN A 70 -11.60 5.80 -18.59
N ALA A 71 -12.61 5.76 -17.69
CA ALA A 71 -13.62 4.69 -17.56
C ALA A 71 -15.10 5.14 -17.43
N VAL A 72 -16.05 4.26 -17.84
CA VAL A 72 -17.52 4.49 -17.86
C VAL A 72 -18.29 3.25 -17.31
N TRP A 73 -19.53 3.43 -16.83
CA TRP A 73 -20.37 2.44 -16.13
C TRP A 73 -21.71 2.16 -16.83
N VAL A 74 -22.23 0.92 -16.79
CA VAL A 74 -23.60 0.53 -17.23
C VAL A 74 -24.15 -0.60 -16.35
N THR A 75 -25.46 -0.61 -16.09
CA THR A 75 -26.22 -1.69 -15.38
C THR A 75 -27.28 -2.32 -16.29
N GLY A 76 -27.69 -3.56 -16.01
CA GLY A 76 -28.63 -4.33 -16.85
C GLY A 76 -29.99 -3.65 -17.07
N ASP A 77 -30.54 -3.02 -16.04
CA ASP A 77 -31.83 -2.30 -16.10
C ASP A 77 -31.80 -1.04 -17.00
N ALA A 78 -30.60 -0.56 -17.36
CA ALA A 78 -30.40 0.57 -18.26
C ALA A 78 -30.23 0.16 -19.74
N LEU A 79 -30.24 -1.14 -20.05
CA LEU A 79 -30.14 -1.66 -21.41
C LEU A 79 -31.55 -1.83 -22.02
N GLY A 80 -31.73 -1.31 -23.24
CA GLY A 80 -32.99 -1.43 -23.97
C GLY A 80 -33.39 -2.89 -24.32
N PRO A 81 -34.56 -3.08 -24.94
CA PRO A 81 -34.97 -4.41 -25.42
C PRO A 81 -33.96 -4.97 -26.43
N ALA A 82 -33.76 -6.28 -26.39
CA ALA A 82 -32.92 -6.97 -27.36
C ALA A 82 -33.56 -6.98 -28.76
N ASN A 83 -32.73 -6.98 -29.81
CA ASN A 83 -33.15 -7.14 -31.19
C ASN A 83 -33.57 -8.61 -31.49
N ALA A 84 -33.98 -8.88 -32.73
CA ALA A 84 -34.38 -10.23 -33.20
C ALA A 84 -33.27 -11.32 -33.06
N GLU A 85 -32.02 -10.92 -32.82
CA GLU A 85 -30.86 -11.80 -32.63
C GLU A 85 -30.55 -12.05 -31.15
N GLY A 86 -31.24 -11.37 -30.22
CA GLY A 86 -30.93 -11.42 -28.78
C GLY A 86 -29.82 -10.44 -28.35
N ILE A 87 -29.53 -9.42 -29.16
CA ILE A 87 -28.48 -8.43 -28.92
C ILE A 87 -29.11 -7.10 -28.47
N ARG A 88 -28.62 -6.55 -27.37
CA ARG A 88 -28.98 -5.21 -26.85
C ARG A 88 -27.91 -4.20 -27.27
N GLN A 89 -28.32 -2.99 -27.63
CA GLN A 89 -27.41 -1.90 -28.01
C GLN A 89 -27.51 -0.74 -27.01
N ALA A 90 -26.38 -0.27 -26.50
CA ALA A 90 -26.30 0.93 -25.66
C ALA A 90 -24.96 1.65 -25.84
N ALA A 91 -24.98 2.98 -25.95
CA ALA A 91 -23.79 3.83 -26.12
C ALA A 91 -22.84 3.36 -27.26
N GLY A 92 -23.40 2.86 -28.36
CA GLY A 92 -22.63 2.35 -29.51
C GLY A 92 -21.97 0.97 -29.31
N ARG A 93 -22.45 0.17 -28.34
CA ARG A 93 -21.88 -1.12 -27.96
C ARG A 93 -22.94 -2.21 -27.85
N SER A 94 -22.53 -3.43 -28.18
CA SER A 94 -23.37 -4.63 -28.20
C SER A 94 -23.28 -5.40 -26.88
N TYR A 95 -24.41 -5.90 -26.39
CA TYR A 95 -24.52 -6.74 -25.20
C TYR A 95 -25.45 -7.92 -25.46
N ILE A 96 -25.24 -9.03 -24.77
CA ILE A 96 -26.07 -10.24 -24.86
C ILE A 96 -26.35 -10.80 -23.47
N ASP A 97 -27.45 -11.54 -23.36
CA ASP A 97 -27.77 -12.31 -22.16
C ASP A 97 -27.32 -13.77 -22.35
N LEU A 98 -26.51 -14.28 -21.41
CA LEU A 98 -26.05 -15.66 -21.40
C LEU A 98 -27.11 -16.60 -20.83
N ASP A 99 -27.05 -17.88 -21.20
CA ASP A 99 -27.86 -18.96 -20.63
C ASP A 99 -27.65 -19.15 -19.12
N THR A 100 -26.51 -18.69 -18.58
CA THR A 100 -26.21 -18.57 -17.16
C THR A 100 -26.96 -17.45 -16.43
N GLY A 101 -27.75 -16.62 -17.14
CA GLY A 101 -28.46 -15.47 -16.59
C GLY A 101 -27.62 -14.19 -16.48
N GLN A 102 -26.40 -14.17 -17.02
CA GLN A 102 -25.49 -13.02 -16.98
C GLN A 102 -25.57 -12.18 -18.27
N THR A 103 -25.71 -10.87 -18.16
CA THR A 103 -25.54 -9.96 -19.30
C THR A 103 -24.06 -9.57 -19.48
N VAL A 104 -23.51 -9.74 -20.68
CA VAL A 104 -22.10 -9.40 -20.99
C VAL A 104 -22.00 -8.50 -22.22
N GLN A 105 -20.99 -7.62 -22.27
CA GLN A 105 -20.65 -6.92 -23.51
C GLN A 105 -20.08 -7.94 -24.51
N VAL A 106 -20.38 -7.76 -25.80
CA VAL A 106 -19.72 -8.49 -26.89
C VAL A 106 -19.12 -7.53 -27.91
N ASP A 107 -17.96 -7.93 -28.44
CA ASP A 107 -17.40 -7.33 -29.63
C ASP A 107 -17.71 -8.26 -30.82
N TYR A 108 -18.26 -7.70 -31.90
CA TYR A 108 -18.52 -8.42 -33.14
C TYR A 108 -17.27 -8.44 -34.00
N HIS A 109 -16.86 -9.62 -34.47
CA HIS A 109 -15.68 -9.78 -35.33
C HIS A 109 -16.10 -9.97 -36.80
N PRO A 110 -16.03 -8.93 -37.66
CA PRO A 110 -16.70 -8.97 -38.97
C PRO A 110 -16.13 -10.00 -39.95
N ALA A 111 -14.87 -10.38 -39.79
CA ALA A 111 -14.21 -11.35 -40.68
C ALA A 111 -14.63 -12.81 -40.41
N SER A 112 -15.17 -13.11 -39.24
CA SER A 112 -15.65 -14.45 -38.86
C SER A 112 -17.16 -14.52 -38.61
N GLY A 113 -17.86 -13.38 -38.55
CA GLY A 113 -19.29 -13.31 -38.25
C GLY A 113 -19.64 -13.69 -36.80
N THR A 114 -18.65 -13.71 -35.90
CA THR A 114 -18.80 -14.20 -34.53
C THR A 114 -18.82 -13.07 -33.50
N TYR A 115 -19.57 -13.29 -32.43
CA TYR A 115 -19.58 -12.42 -31.25
C TYR A 115 -18.65 -12.99 -30.17
N HIS A 116 -17.88 -12.12 -29.54
CA HIS A 116 -16.87 -12.49 -28.55
C HIS A 116 -17.16 -11.76 -27.22
N PRO A 117 -17.36 -12.48 -26.10
CA PRO A 117 -17.75 -11.87 -24.83
C PRO A 117 -16.56 -11.16 -24.19
N ARG A 118 -16.78 -9.91 -23.76
CA ARG A 118 -15.83 -9.09 -23.01
C ARG A 118 -16.35 -8.90 -21.60
N LEU A 119 -15.76 -9.61 -20.64
CA LEU A 119 -16.17 -9.53 -19.24
C LEU A 119 -15.76 -8.18 -18.62
N ALA A 120 -16.45 -7.78 -17.55
CA ALA A 120 -16.28 -6.50 -16.84
C ALA A 120 -14.87 -6.17 -16.32
N HIS A 121 -13.94 -7.13 -16.36
CA HIS A 121 -12.54 -7.02 -15.93
C HIS A 121 -11.53 -7.21 -17.09
N GLN A 122 -12.01 -7.34 -18.33
CA GLN A 122 -11.20 -7.64 -19.52
C GLN A 122 -11.16 -6.44 -20.47
N LEU A 123 -9.97 -6.06 -20.91
CA LEU A 123 -9.78 -4.92 -21.83
C LEU A 123 -10.10 -5.27 -23.29
N ALA A 124 -9.94 -6.53 -23.67
CA ALA A 124 -10.28 -7.09 -24.98
C ALA A 124 -11.28 -8.25 -24.82
N ALA A 125 -12.10 -8.49 -25.84
CA ALA A 125 -13.02 -9.63 -25.86
C ALA A 125 -12.28 -10.99 -25.84
N SER A 126 -12.94 -12.00 -25.27
CA SER A 126 -12.44 -13.37 -25.19
C SER A 126 -12.19 -13.96 -26.58
N PRO A 127 -11.11 -14.72 -26.80
CA PRO A 127 -10.88 -15.41 -28.07
C PRO A 127 -11.94 -16.49 -28.36
N SER A 128 -12.68 -16.95 -27.33
CA SER A 128 -13.79 -17.89 -27.52
C SER A 128 -15.05 -17.16 -27.97
N ALA A 129 -15.61 -17.54 -29.13
CA ALA A 129 -16.89 -17.02 -29.59
C ALA A 129 -18.05 -17.60 -28.76
N VAL A 130 -19.10 -16.80 -28.60
CA VAL A 130 -20.41 -17.25 -28.09
C VAL A 130 -21.31 -17.66 -29.25
N SER A 131 -22.23 -18.59 -28.98
CA SER A 131 -23.24 -19.06 -29.95
C SER A 131 -24.64 -18.91 -29.37
N ARG A 132 -25.63 -18.58 -30.20
CA ARG A 132 -27.03 -18.42 -29.76
C ARG A 132 -27.64 -19.79 -29.43
N VAL A 133 -28.32 -19.90 -28.28
CA VAL A 133 -29.04 -21.12 -27.91
C VAL A 133 -30.35 -21.19 -28.71
N GLY A 134 -30.49 -22.23 -29.54
CA GLY A 134 -31.60 -22.40 -30.46
C GLY A 134 -32.97 -22.33 -29.78
N GLY A 135 -33.90 -21.58 -30.37
CA GLY A 135 -35.25 -21.37 -29.82
C GLY A 135 -35.33 -20.37 -28.66
N THR A 136 -34.24 -19.71 -28.28
CA THR A 136 -34.20 -18.76 -27.15
C THR A 136 -33.62 -17.39 -27.53
N TRP A 137 -33.59 -16.48 -26.56
CA TRP A 137 -32.94 -15.16 -26.64
C TRP A 137 -31.54 -15.13 -26.00
N THR A 138 -31.07 -16.26 -25.46
CA THR A 138 -29.81 -16.36 -24.72
C THR A 138 -28.71 -17.01 -25.54
N TRP A 139 -27.48 -16.81 -25.08
CA TRP A 139 -26.26 -17.25 -25.73
C TRP A 139 -25.44 -18.15 -24.80
N THR A 140 -24.68 -19.09 -25.37
CA THR A 140 -23.84 -20.03 -24.64
C THR A 140 -22.39 -19.96 -25.11
N GLY A 141 -21.45 -20.27 -24.21
CA GLY A 141 -20.00 -20.14 -24.47
C GLY A 141 -19.12 -20.02 -23.22
N VAL A 142 -19.68 -20.05 -22.00
CA VAL A 142 -18.89 -20.16 -20.77
C VAL A 142 -18.74 -21.64 -20.42
N THR A 143 -17.58 -22.23 -20.73
CA THR A 143 -17.25 -23.57 -20.21
C THR A 143 -17.10 -23.51 -18.70
N THR A 144 -18.03 -24.15 -18.00
CA THR A 144 -17.96 -24.38 -16.56
C THR A 144 -16.74 -25.26 -16.24
N ALA A 145 -15.63 -24.63 -15.86
CA ALA A 145 -14.47 -25.32 -15.30
C ALA A 145 -14.80 -25.84 -13.89
N ALA A 146 -15.55 -26.93 -13.84
CA ALA A 146 -15.79 -27.68 -12.62
C ALA A 146 -14.47 -28.25 -12.06
N HIS A 147 -14.45 -28.48 -10.75
CA HIS A 147 -13.32 -29.09 -10.06
C HIS A 147 -12.98 -30.48 -10.64
N ALA A 148 -11.89 -30.58 -11.40
CA ALA A 148 -11.27 -31.84 -11.77
C ALA A 148 -9.75 -31.69 -11.81
N SER A 149 -9.06 -32.49 -10.99
CA SER A 149 -7.60 -32.49 -10.90
C SER A 149 -7.00 -33.18 -12.13
N ALA A 150 -6.48 -32.40 -13.08
CA ALA A 150 -5.63 -32.89 -14.17
C ALA A 150 -4.36 -32.02 -14.24
N PRO A 151 -3.16 -32.62 -14.36
CA PRO A 151 -1.91 -31.87 -14.34
C PRO A 151 -1.73 -31.11 -15.65
N VAL A 152 -1.94 -29.79 -15.61
CA VAL A 152 -1.49 -28.91 -16.69
C VAL A 152 0.03 -28.94 -16.69
N SER A 153 0.63 -29.52 -17.74
CA SER A 153 2.05 -29.38 -18.03
C SER A 153 2.35 -27.91 -18.30
N MET A 154 2.73 -27.19 -17.24
CA MET A 154 3.33 -25.86 -17.35
C MET A 154 4.51 -25.95 -18.33
N PRO A 155 4.63 -25.05 -19.32
CA PRO A 155 5.93 -24.86 -19.96
C PRO A 155 6.93 -24.54 -18.85
N MET A 156 8.09 -25.21 -18.84
CA MET A 156 9.05 -25.10 -17.73
C MET A 156 9.33 -23.64 -17.42
N ALA A 157 8.78 -23.15 -16.31
CA ALA A 157 8.99 -21.79 -15.87
C ALA A 157 10.49 -21.63 -15.63
N ALA A 158 11.10 -20.60 -16.24
CA ALA A 158 12.46 -20.22 -15.90
C ALA A 158 12.57 -20.12 -14.36
N PRO A 159 13.64 -20.67 -13.74
CA PRO A 159 13.70 -20.85 -12.30
C PRO A 159 13.44 -19.52 -11.59
N VAL A 160 12.26 -19.42 -10.97
CA VAL A 160 11.83 -18.20 -10.29
C VAL A 160 12.83 -17.92 -9.16
N PRO A 161 13.42 -16.71 -9.10
CA PRO A 161 14.30 -16.34 -8.01
C PRO A 161 13.63 -16.62 -6.67
N ARG A 162 14.40 -17.17 -5.73
CA ARG A 162 14.00 -17.32 -4.32
C ARG A 162 15.09 -16.72 -3.46
N ASP A 163 14.71 -16.12 -2.34
CA ASP A 163 15.70 -15.80 -1.33
C ASP A 163 16.22 -17.10 -0.71
N PRO A 164 17.52 -17.20 -0.41
CA PRO A 164 18.02 -18.31 0.40
C PRO A 164 17.36 -18.23 1.78
N ARG A 165 17.02 -19.39 2.37
CA ARG A 165 16.64 -19.43 3.79
C ARG A 165 17.85 -19.01 4.60
N LEU A 166 17.76 -17.86 5.24
CA LEU A 166 18.84 -17.29 6.03
C LEU A 166 18.92 -17.98 7.39
N ASP A 167 20.09 -18.53 7.72
CA ASP A 167 20.38 -18.98 9.08
C ASP A 167 21.02 -17.84 9.87
N LEU A 168 20.24 -17.21 10.76
CA LEU A 168 20.68 -16.10 11.60
C LEU A 168 21.79 -16.50 12.58
N GLN A 169 21.97 -17.79 12.90
CA GLN A 169 23.08 -18.23 13.77
C GLN A 169 24.46 -17.98 13.13
N LEU A 170 24.54 -17.95 11.80
CA LEU A 170 25.77 -17.61 11.07
C LEU A 170 26.17 -16.13 11.22
N TYR A 171 25.26 -15.28 11.72
CA TYR A 171 25.46 -13.84 11.91
C TYR A 171 25.48 -13.45 13.39
N ASP A 172 25.42 -14.43 14.29
CA ASP A 172 25.36 -14.22 15.73
C ASP A 172 26.61 -13.49 16.25
N ALA A 173 26.41 -12.27 16.72
CA ALA A 173 27.45 -11.39 17.22
C ALA A 173 27.88 -11.72 18.65
N ARG A 174 27.29 -12.70 19.33
CA ARG A 174 27.73 -13.12 20.68
C ARG A 174 29.20 -13.52 20.72
N GLY A 175 29.69 -14.17 19.66
CA GLY A 175 31.06 -14.67 19.56
C GLY A 175 31.24 -16.08 20.12
N GLY A 176 32.30 -16.77 19.68
CA GLY A 176 32.62 -18.11 20.15
C GLY A 176 33.07 -18.10 21.62
N GLY A 177 32.50 -18.99 22.44
CA GLY A 177 32.83 -19.08 23.87
C GLY A 177 32.22 -17.99 24.76
N ALA A 178 31.24 -17.22 24.25
CA ALA A 178 30.62 -16.11 24.98
C ALA A 178 29.98 -16.56 26.31
N THR A 179 30.56 -16.15 27.43
CA THR A 179 29.99 -16.35 28.76
C THR A 179 28.84 -15.36 28.98
N THR A 180 27.68 -15.90 29.35
CA THR A 180 26.55 -15.06 29.78
C THR A 180 26.90 -14.49 31.15
N GLY A 181 27.08 -13.17 31.24
CA GLY A 181 27.23 -12.47 32.52
C GLY A 181 26.01 -12.65 33.43
N PRO A 182 26.10 -12.29 34.71
CA PRO A 182 25.03 -12.54 35.69
C PRO A 182 23.71 -11.89 35.29
N ALA A 183 22.60 -12.60 35.52
CA ALA A 183 21.26 -12.03 35.39
C ALA A 183 21.04 -10.97 36.48
N ILE A 184 20.67 -9.75 36.08
CA ILE A 184 20.55 -8.59 36.98
C ILE A 184 19.10 -8.11 36.98
N GLN A 185 18.50 -8.02 38.17
CA GLN A 185 17.09 -7.67 38.33
C GLN A 185 16.78 -6.31 37.70
N GLY A 186 15.72 -6.25 36.88
CA GLY A 186 15.33 -5.02 36.18
C GLY A 186 16.23 -4.62 35.01
N LYS A 187 17.19 -5.45 34.60
CA LYS A 187 18.02 -5.24 33.41
C LYS A 187 17.77 -6.28 32.33
N ARG A 188 17.79 -5.85 31.07
CA ARG A 188 17.85 -6.74 29.90
C ARG A 188 19.31 -6.85 29.45
N GLN A 189 19.80 -8.07 29.31
CA GLN A 189 21.15 -8.38 28.89
C GLN A 189 21.23 -8.52 27.37
N TYR A 190 22.29 -7.97 26.78
CA TYR A 190 22.67 -8.09 25.38
C TYR A 190 24.11 -8.59 25.34
N VAL A 191 24.37 -9.71 24.68
CA VAL A 191 25.72 -10.28 24.57
C VAL A 191 26.24 -10.03 23.16
N MET A 192 27.35 -9.28 23.06
CA MET A 192 27.93 -8.81 21.79
C MET A 192 29.46 -8.84 21.91
N ALA A 193 30.14 -9.38 20.90
CA ALA A 193 31.60 -9.52 20.84
C ALA A 193 32.22 -10.15 22.11
N GLY A 194 31.58 -11.17 22.69
CA GLY A 194 31.99 -11.84 23.92
C GLY A 194 31.65 -11.11 25.22
N GLN A 195 31.14 -9.86 25.15
CA GLN A 195 30.89 -9.00 26.29
C GLN A 195 29.38 -8.85 26.59
N SER A 196 29.03 -8.75 27.88
CA SER A 196 27.65 -8.51 28.34
C SER A 196 27.38 -7.01 28.58
N TYR A 197 26.35 -6.50 27.93
CA TYR A 197 25.83 -5.14 28.06
C TYR A 197 24.43 -5.18 28.66
N TYR A 198 24.07 -4.20 29.50
CA TYR A 198 22.82 -4.21 30.26
C TYR A 198 22.03 -2.92 30.01
N GLY A 199 20.83 -3.07 29.44
CA GLY A 199 19.82 -2.01 29.30
C GLY A 199 18.73 -2.13 30.36
N ASP A 200 17.82 -1.16 30.45
CA ASP A 200 16.63 -1.27 31.30
C ASP A 200 15.69 -2.37 30.76
N ALA A 201 15.20 -3.27 31.62
CA ALA A 201 14.25 -4.31 31.22
C ALA A 201 12.87 -3.76 30.81
N ARG A 202 12.55 -2.53 31.19
CA ARG A 202 11.32 -1.80 30.79
C ARG A 202 11.50 -1.00 29.51
N PHE A 203 12.73 -0.87 28.98
CA PHE A 203 12.94 -0.21 27.70
C PHE A 203 12.23 -0.98 26.59
N SER A 204 11.43 -0.26 25.82
CA SER A 204 10.72 -0.80 24.65
C SER A 204 10.80 0.20 23.52
N LEU A 205 11.18 -0.28 22.33
CA LEU A 205 11.17 0.52 21.11
C LEU A 205 9.75 1.02 20.79
N ALA A 206 8.71 0.25 21.14
CA ALA A 206 7.32 0.67 20.96
C ALA A 206 6.98 1.97 21.72
N SER A 207 7.66 2.25 22.84
CA SER A 207 7.48 3.43 23.69
C SER A 207 8.82 4.17 23.92
N PHE A 208 9.61 4.32 22.85
CA PHE A 208 10.95 4.90 22.92
C PHE A 208 10.99 6.27 23.63
N LYS A 209 11.89 6.41 24.60
CA LYS A 209 12.22 7.66 25.30
C LYS A 209 13.74 7.80 25.38
N ALA A 210 14.24 8.96 24.93
CA ALA A 210 15.65 9.30 25.05
C ALA A 210 16.08 9.31 26.53
N GLY A 211 17.19 8.64 26.83
CA GLY A 211 17.70 8.45 28.19
C GLY A 211 17.45 7.04 28.74
N ASP A 212 16.30 6.43 28.42
CA ASP A 212 15.93 5.07 28.86
C ASP A 212 16.58 3.99 27.96
N ASN A 213 17.13 4.43 26.81
CA ASN A 213 17.74 3.64 25.75
C ASN A 213 19.24 3.33 25.96
N LYS A 214 19.79 3.60 27.14
CA LYS A 214 21.23 3.48 27.43
C LYS A 214 21.65 2.04 27.77
N LEU A 215 22.85 1.67 27.34
CA LEU A 215 23.49 0.39 27.68
C LEU A 215 24.70 0.61 28.59
N TYR A 216 24.83 -0.27 29.58
CA TYR A 216 25.85 -0.19 30.62
C TYR A 216 26.67 -1.47 30.74
N VAL A 217 27.90 -1.32 31.20
CA VAL A 217 28.83 -2.40 31.53
C VAL A 217 29.36 -2.14 32.95
N PRO A 218 29.45 -3.16 33.83
CA PRO A 218 30.14 -3.01 35.11
C PRO A 218 31.66 -3.04 34.88
N ASP A 219 32.38 -2.09 35.48
CA ASP A 219 33.84 -2.13 35.48
C ASP A 219 34.39 -3.16 36.49
N ALA A 220 35.72 -3.29 36.57
CA ALA A 220 36.40 -4.22 37.48
C ALA A 220 36.14 -3.97 38.98
N ARG A 221 35.51 -2.84 39.35
CA ARG A 221 35.08 -2.51 40.71
C ARG A 221 33.56 -2.65 40.90
N GLY A 222 32.84 -3.10 39.88
CA GLY A 222 31.38 -3.22 39.86
C GLY A 222 30.64 -1.90 39.60
N VAL A 223 31.34 -0.83 39.21
CA VAL A 223 30.69 0.46 38.92
C VAL A 223 30.16 0.47 37.49
N TRP A 224 28.93 0.93 37.33
CA TRP A 224 28.24 0.96 36.04
C TRP A 224 28.71 2.11 35.15
N GLN A 225 29.35 1.78 34.03
CA GLN A 225 29.78 2.73 33.02
C GLN A 225 28.84 2.65 31.80
N GLN A 226 28.42 3.80 31.25
CA GLN A 226 27.61 3.84 30.03
C GLN A 226 28.51 3.52 28.84
N SER A 227 28.23 2.41 28.16
CA SER A 227 29.06 1.88 27.06
C SER A 227 28.33 1.86 25.71
N GLY A 228 27.10 2.38 25.63
CA GLY A 228 26.35 2.45 24.39
C GLY A 228 24.92 2.95 24.56
N ALA A 229 24.15 2.90 23.48
CA ALA A 229 22.72 3.20 23.45
C ALA A 229 22.01 2.50 22.27
N ILE A 230 20.69 2.39 22.35
CA ILE A 230 19.83 1.89 21.25
C ILE A 230 19.16 3.09 20.57
N THR A 231 19.19 3.18 19.24
CA THR A 231 18.55 4.27 18.48
C THR A 231 17.02 4.12 18.43
N GLU A 232 16.29 5.14 17.98
CA GLU A 232 14.83 5.04 17.77
C GLU A 232 14.47 3.96 16.71
N ASP A 233 15.40 3.67 15.79
CA ASP A 233 15.27 2.65 14.75
C ASP A 233 15.76 1.25 15.19
N GLY A 234 16.13 1.08 16.47
CA GLY A 234 16.51 -0.21 17.06
C GLY A 234 17.97 -0.62 16.86
N ILE A 235 18.81 0.23 16.26
CA ILE A 235 20.24 -0.05 16.10
C ILE A 235 20.91 0.11 17.46
N ILE A 236 21.61 -0.93 17.90
CA ILE A 236 22.41 -0.94 19.12
C ILE A 236 23.80 -0.40 18.78
N GLN A 237 24.14 0.78 19.30
CA GLN A 237 25.43 1.42 19.11
C GLN A 237 26.28 1.27 20.37
N ILE A 238 27.44 0.63 20.24
CA ILE A 238 28.41 0.47 21.32
C ILE A 238 29.54 1.49 21.15
N SER A 239 29.83 2.22 22.22
CA SER A 239 30.87 3.24 22.30
C SER A 239 32.21 2.60 22.68
N GLY A 240 33.28 3.03 22.01
CA GLY A 240 34.66 2.56 22.18
C GLY A 240 35.54 3.20 21.10
N ASP A 241 36.79 2.72 20.95
CA ASP A 241 37.77 3.25 19.98
C ASP A 241 37.30 3.15 18.51
N SER A 242 36.37 2.23 18.24
CA SER A 242 35.57 2.21 17.01
C SER A 242 34.09 2.00 17.38
N ILE A 243 33.18 2.78 16.79
CA ILE A 243 31.74 2.62 17.01
C ILE A 243 31.27 1.35 16.29
N ALA A 244 30.97 0.31 17.07
CA ALA A 244 30.35 -0.91 16.56
C ALA A 244 28.82 -0.80 16.60
N SER A 245 28.16 -1.17 15.51
CA SER A 245 26.70 -1.21 15.43
C SER A 245 26.20 -2.65 15.34
N TYR A 246 25.08 -2.91 16.02
CA TYR A 246 24.42 -4.21 16.08
C TYR A 246 22.92 -4.03 15.93
N LEU A 247 22.23 -5.13 15.63
CA LEU A 247 20.78 -5.16 15.48
C LEU A 247 20.21 -6.46 16.07
N GLU A 248 19.04 -6.40 16.69
CA GLU A 248 18.31 -7.60 17.11
C GLU A 248 17.38 -8.06 15.99
N VAL A 249 17.67 -9.24 15.41
CA VAL A 249 16.91 -9.85 14.30
C VAL A 249 16.52 -11.27 14.69
N GLY A 250 15.22 -11.58 14.69
CA GLY A 250 14.73 -12.94 14.98
C GLY A 250 15.13 -13.50 16.35
N GLY A 251 15.45 -12.64 17.32
CA GLY A 251 15.97 -13.03 18.64
C GLY A 251 17.48 -13.26 18.70
N VAL A 252 18.20 -13.03 17.59
CA VAL A 252 19.67 -13.05 17.52
C VAL A 252 20.18 -11.61 17.43
N VAL A 253 21.24 -11.28 18.17
CA VAL A 253 21.93 -10.00 17.97
C VAL A 253 23.00 -10.20 16.90
N VAL A 254 22.94 -9.41 15.83
CA VAL A 254 23.84 -9.49 14.67
C VAL A 254 24.65 -8.21 14.54
N ARG A 255 25.88 -8.29 14.02
CA ARG A 255 26.67 -7.08 13.71
C ARG A 255 26.18 -6.47 12.40
N VAL A 256 26.07 -5.14 12.37
CA VAL A 256 25.75 -4.38 11.16
C VAL A 256 26.76 -3.26 10.95
N ASP A 257 27.28 -3.16 9.74
CA ASP A 257 28.14 -2.03 9.33
C ASP A 257 27.39 -1.18 8.30
N LEU A 258 27.63 0.13 8.27
CA LEU A 258 27.04 1.02 7.27
C LEU A 258 27.92 1.05 6.01
N ASP A 259 27.42 0.49 4.91
CA ASP A 259 28.04 0.66 3.60
C ASP A 259 27.77 2.09 3.13
N SER A 260 28.81 2.92 3.12
CA SER A 260 28.75 4.32 2.66
C SER A 260 28.60 4.47 1.15
N THR A 261 28.95 3.44 0.36
CA THR A 261 28.82 3.44 -1.10
C THR A 261 27.37 3.21 -1.52
N ARG A 262 26.63 2.38 -0.77
CA ARG A 262 25.18 2.16 -0.98
C ARG A 262 24.28 2.97 -0.03
N ASN A 263 24.87 3.62 0.97
CA ASN A 263 24.20 4.26 2.11
C ASN A 263 23.17 3.34 2.78
N LYS A 264 23.59 2.10 3.09
CA LYS A 264 22.70 1.02 3.57
C LYS A 264 23.40 0.14 4.60
N TYR A 265 22.67 -0.28 5.63
CA TYR A 265 23.23 -1.22 6.60
C TYR A 265 23.38 -2.61 5.98
N GLN A 266 24.52 -3.24 6.24
CA GLN A 266 24.81 -4.62 5.87
C GLN A 266 25.03 -5.44 7.13
N MET A 267 24.29 -6.53 7.27
CA MET A 267 24.50 -7.54 8.30
C MET A 267 25.77 -8.34 7.95
N ILE A 268 26.70 -8.38 8.90
CA ILE A 268 28.03 -8.95 8.72
C ILE A 268 28.06 -10.38 9.26
N PRO A 269 28.57 -11.37 8.49
CA PRO A 269 28.73 -12.75 8.96
C PRO A 269 29.63 -12.81 10.19
N ASN A 270 29.42 -13.82 11.06
CA ASN A 270 30.38 -14.08 12.13
C ASN A 270 31.72 -14.53 11.51
N ALA A 271 32.84 -14.20 12.17
CA ALA A 271 34.19 -14.37 11.62
C ALA A 271 34.60 -15.82 11.28
N HIS A 272 33.83 -16.82 11.75
CA HIS A 272 34.06 -18.24 11.49
C HIS A 272 33.10 -18.82 10.44
N SER A 273 32.22 -18.00 9.86
CA SER A 273 31.24 -18.40 8.86
C SER A 273 31.63 -17.90 7.47
N HIS A 274 31.37 -18.73 6.46
CA HIS A 274 31.51 -18.35 5.04
C HIS A 274 30.20 -17.76 4.47
N ALA A 275 29.34 -17.20 5.32
CA ALA A 275 28.06 -16.65 4.90
C ALA A 275 28.25 -15.26 4.23
N PRO A 276 27.45 -14.90 3.20
CA PRO A 276 27.56 -13.60 2.56
C PRO A 276 27.00 -12.48 3.44
N GLY A 277 27.50 -11.25 3.28
CA GLY A 277 26.88 -10.07 3.89
C GLY A 277 25.48 -9.81 3.31
N VAL A 278 24.52 -9.40 4.15
CA VAL A 278 23.11 -9.18 3.76
C VAL A 278 22.72 -7.73 3.97
N TYR A 279 22.40 -7.00 2.90
CA TYR A 279 21.90 -5.64 3.01
C TYR A 279 20.48 -5.60 3.60
N LEU A 280 20.19 -4.58 4.41
CA LEU A 280 18.96 -4.44 5.17
C LEU A 280 18.17 -3.20 4.75
N ASP A 281 16.87 -3.36 4.56
CA ASP A 281 15.88 -2.28 4.47
C ASP A 281 15.19 -2.07 5.82
N THR A 282 14.72 -0.85 6.09
CA THR A 282 13.74 -0.61 7.16
C THR A 282 12.50 -1.47 6.90
N GLY A 283 11.99 -2.14 7.93
CA GLY A 283 10.80 -2.98 7.85
C GLY A 283 9.49 -2.19 7.93
N GLY A 284 8.38 -2.91 8.05
CA GLY A 284 7.03 -2.35 8.15
C GLY A 284 6.66 -1.83 9.52
N SER A 285 7.24 -2.43 10.56
CA SER A 285 6.95 -2.14 11.96
C SER A 285 8.04 -1.28 12.60
N ARG A 286 7.71 -0.56 13.68
CA ARG A 286 8.66 0.34 14.36
C ARG A 286 9.94 -0.40 14.74
N ALA A 287 11.09 0.17 14.37
CA ALA A 287 12.42 -0.38 14.65
C ALA A 287 12.62 -1.82 14.15
N SER A 288 11.89 -2.20 13.09
CA SER A 288 12.08 -3.47 12.38
C SER A 288 12.92 -3.27 11.12
N TRP A 289 13.53 -4.36 10.68
CA TRP A 289 14.37 -4.42 9.49
C TRP A 289 14.07 -5.71 8.74
N VAL A 290 14.32 -5.73 7.44
CA VAL A 290 14.15 -6.90 6.56
C VAL A 290 15.32 -6.97 5.56
N PRO A 291 15.65 -8.13 4.99
CA PRO A 291 16.60 -8.21 3.90
C PRO A 291 16.19 -7.33 2.71
N GLU A 292 17.18 -6.77 2.02
CA GLU A 292 17.00 -6.19 0.70
C GLU A 292 16.53 -7.27 -0.29
N MET A 293 15.67 -6.90 -1.24
CA MET A 293 15.33 -7.79 -2.35
C MET A 293 16.59 -8.15 -3.16
N ARG A 294 16.66 -9.33 -3.77
CA ARG A 294 17.84 -9.77 -4.54
C ARG A 294 17.97 -9.05 -5.89
N LEU A 295 18.32 -7.76 -5.87
CA LEU A 295 18.36 -6.84 -7.01
C LEU A 295 19.09 -7.43 -8.23
N GLY A 296 20.31 -7.95 -8.03
CA GLY A 296 21.10 -8.60 -9.09
C GLY A 296 20.51 -9.92 -9.66
N SER A 297 19.44 -10.45 -9.06
CA SER A 297 18.73 -11.66 -9.52
C SER A 297 17.31 -11.38 -10.05
N ILE A 298 16.82 -10.13 -10.00
CA ILE A 298 15.43 -9.78 -10.35
C ILE A 298 15.30 -8.76 -11.50
N GLY A 299 16.30 -8.68 -12.38
CA GLY A 299 16.35 -7.71 -13.48
C GLY A 299 15.11 -7.68 -14.39
N ALA A 300 14.38 -8.79 -14.55
CA ALA A 300 13.10 -8.81 -15.26
C ALA A 300 11.99 -8.03 -14.52
N ILE A 301 11.89 -8.20 -13.20
CA ILE A 301 10.95 -7.46 -12.34
C ILE A 301 11.29 -5.97 -12.36
N ILE A 302 12.59 -5.63 -12.25
CA ILE A 302 13.08 -4.24 -12.33
C ILE A 302 12.67 -3.58 -13.64
N ARG A 303 12.90 -4.24 -14.79
CA ARG A 303 12.50 -3.69 -16.11
C ARG A 303 10.99 -3.51 -16.23
N ALA A 304 10.20 -4.48 -15.76
CA ALA A 304 8.74 -4.38 -15.77
C ALA A 304 8.25 -3.23 -14.86
N ALA A 305 8.84 -3.08 -13.67
CA ALA A 305 8.51 -2.02 -12.72
C ALA A 305 8.87 -0.63 -13.28
N ARG A 306 10.06 -0.48 -13.89
CA ARG A 306 10.45 0.73 -14.62
C ARG A 306 9.44 1.05 -15.73
N LYS A 307 8.98 0.06 -16.51
CA LYS A 307 7.96 0.24 -17.55
C LYS A 307 6.62 0.72 -16.97
N VAL A 308 6.16 0.15 -15.84
CA VAL A 308 4.94 0.62 -15.13
C VAL A 308 5.04 2.09 -14.69
N LEU A 309 6.22 2.54 -14.27
CA LEU A 309 6.48 3.91 -13.82
C LEU A 309 6.92 4.89 -14.93
N GLY A 310 7.03 4.43 -16.18
CA GLY A 310 7.47 5.24 -17.31
C GLY A 310 9.00 5.45 -17.42
N TYR A 311 9.80 4.80 -16.57
CA TYR A 311 11.26 4.91 -16.53
C TYR A 311 11.96 3.96 -17.52
N THR A 312 11.41 3.79 -18.73
CA THR A 312 11.86 2.78 -19.71
C THR A 312 13.28 2.99 -20.23
N THR A 313 13.83 4.20 -20.11
CA THR A 313 15.22 4.54 -20.49
C THR A 313 16.25 4.24 -19.40
N VAL A 314 15.82 3.90 -18.18
CA VAL A 314 16.72 3.69 -17.04
C VAL A 314 17.30 2.28 -17.07
N THR A 315 18.63 2.19 -17.18
CA THR A 315 19.38 0.93 -17.34
C THR A 315 20.38 0.64 -16.21
N SER A 316 20.51 1.54 -15.23
CA SER A 316 21.34 1.39 -14.02
C SER A 316 21.12 0.06 -13.30
N ASP A 317 22.17 -0.44 -12.63
CA ASP A 317 22.06 -1.58 -11.72
C ASP A 317 21.78 -1.08 -10.30
N MET A 318 20.59 -1.40 -9.77
CA MET A 318 20.18 -1.00 -8.42
C MET A 318 21.01 -1.66 -7.30
N SER A 319 21.73 -2.75 -7.60
CA SER A 319 22.61 -3.41 -6.64
C SER A 319 23.93 -2.66 -6.41
N GLN A 320 24.25 -1.65 -7.23
CA GLN A 320 25.52 -0.94 -7.21
C GLN A 320 25.33 0.53 -6.79
N GLY A 321 26.15 1.00 -5.86
CA GLY A 321 26.18 2.40 -5.42
C GLY A 321 24.87 2.90 -4.80
N VAL A 322 24.72 4.23 -4.78
CA VAL A 322 23.51 4.92 -4.31
C VAL A 322 22.45 4.91 -5.43
N MET A 323 21.24 4.44 -5.12
CA MET A 323 20.13 4.45 -6.06
C MET A 323 19.75 5.88 -6.49
N SER A 324 19.60 6.07 -7.81
CA SER A 324 19.00 7.27 -8.40
C SER A 324 17.55 7.47 -7.91
N THR A 325 16.99 8.67 -8.11
CA THR A 325 15.59 8.96 -7.73
C THR A 325 14.60 8.01 -8.39
N GLN A 326 14.79 7.74 -9.69
CA GLN A 326 13.94 6.83 -10.47
C GLN A 326 14.10 5.37 -10.01
N ASP A 327 15.32 4.96 -9.66
CA ASP A 327 15.58 3.64 -9.11
C ASP A 327 14.96 3.44 -7.74
N ARG A 328 15.07 4.44 -6.86
CA ARG A 328 14.45 4.45 -5.53
C ARG A 328 12.92 4.38 -5.63
N GLN A 329 12.32 5.14 -6.54
CA GLN A 329 10.87 5.07 -6.81
C GLN A 329 10.45 3.69 -7.35
N THR A 330 11.25 3.10 -8.24
CA THR A 330 11.03 1.73 -8.73
C THR A 330 11.16 0.70 -7.62
N TYR A 331 12.18 0.83 -6.77
CA TYR A 331 12.43 -0.07 -5.65
C TYR A 331 11.31 0.00 -4.60
N CYS A 332 10.91 1.21 -4.21
CA CYS A 332 9.76 1.47 -3.35
C CYS A 332 8.49 0.79 -3.89
N TYR A 333 8.16 0.96 -5.18
CA TYR A 333 7.02 0.32 -5.81
C TYR A 333 7.09 -1.23 -5.74
N MET A 334 8.20 -1.84 -6.15
CA MET A 334 8.39 -3.30 -6.09
C MET A 334 8.27 -3.83 -4.66
N ARG A 335 8.92 -3.17 -3.70
CA ARG A 335 8.99 -3.56 -2.29
C ARG A 335 7.62 -3.44 -1.62
N GLN A 336 6.89 -2.34 -1.83
CA GLN A 336 5.52 -2.19 -1.34
C GLN A 336 4.58 -3.24 -1.95
N TYR A 337 4.64 -3.49 -3.27
CA TYR A 337 3.76 -4.48 -3.88
C TYR A 337 4.07 -5.91 -3.40
N ALA A 338 5.35 -6.25 -3.20
CA ALA A 338 5.76 -7.53 -2.62
C ALA A 338 5.23 -7.72 -1.19
N ARG A 339 5.31 -6.68 -0.35
CA ARG A 339 4.74 -6.66 1.02
C ARG A 339 3.23 -6.84 1.02
N GLN A 340 2.53 -6.17 0.11
CA GLN A 340 1.09 -6.35 -0.09
C GLN A 340 0.74 -7.77 -0.51
N MET A 341 1.49 -8.39 -1.43
CA MET A 341 1.26 -9.77 -1.84
C MET A 341 1.42 -10.74 -0.66
N ILE A 342 2.49 -10.61 0.14
CA ILE A 342 2.67 -11.37 1.39
C ILE A 342 1.46 -11.22 2.32
N ALA A 343 0.96 -10.00 2.48
CA ALA A 343 -0.19 -9.71 3.31
C ALA A 343 -1.49 -10.33 2.78
N PHE A 344 -1.68 -10.35 1.46
CA PHE A 344 -2.88 -10.88 0.80
C PHE A 344 -2.89 -12.41 0.73
N ASP A 345 -1.74 -13.01 0.39
CA ASP A 345 -1.58 -14.45 0.13
C ASP A 345 -1.62 -15.29 1.40
N ASN A 346 -1.24 -14.71 2.55
CA ASN A 346 -1.23 -15.40 3.83
C ASN A 346 -2.47 -15.03 4.68
N PRO A 347 -3.44 -15.94 4.89
CA PRO A 347 -4.66 -15.63 5.65
C PRO A 347 -4.39 -15.15 7.09
N ALA A 348 -3.33 -15.64 7.74
CA ALA A 348 -2.96 -15.27 9.11
C ALA A 348 -2.26 -13.90 9.21
N ILE A 349 -1.88 -13.30 8.06
CA ILE A 349 -1.42 -11.92 7.94
C ILE A 349 -2.57 -11.03 7.49
N ARG A 350 -3.33 -11.44 6.47
CA ARG A 350 -4.51 -10.74 5.95
C ARG A 350 -5.53 -10.43 7.04
N ASN A 351 -5.82 -11.42 7.89
CA ASN A 351 -6.83 -11.31 8.94
C ASN A 351 -6.23 -10.78 10.27
N ALA A 352 -4.95 -10.39 10.29
CA ALA A 352 -4.34 -9.83 11.49
C ALA A 352 -4.85 -8.39 11.76
N PRO A 353 -4.89 -7.96 13.03
CA PRO A 353 -5.12 -6.57 13.39
C PRO A 353 -4.15 -5.64 12.67
N ALA A 354 -4.61 -4.48 12.21
CA ALA A 354 -3.82 -3.57 11.36
C ALA A 354 -2.46 -3.21 11.99
N HIS A 355 -2.42 -2.96 13.30
CA HIS A 355 -1.19 -2.64 14.05
C HIS A 355 -0.20 -3.82 14.19
N LEU A 356 -0.60 -5.05 13.90
CA LEU A 356 0.25 -6.25 13.92
C LEU A 356 0.60 -6.78 12.52
N GLN A 357 -0.11 -6.33 11.49
CA GLN A 357 0.04 -6.85 10.12
C GLN A 357 1.46 -6.66 9.61
N ASP A 358 2.03 -5.45 9.75
CA ASP A 358 3.37 -5.13 9.27
C ASP A 358 4.45 -6.01 9.92
N ARG A 359 4.41 -6.22 11.24
CA ARG A 359 5.34 -7.12 11.95
C ARG A 359 5.27 -8.55 11.42
N LYS A 360 4.07 -9.02 11.05
CA LYS A 360 3.87 -10.36 10.47
C LYS A 360 4.40 -10.45 9.04
N ILE A 361 4.28 -9.38 8.24
CA ILE A 361 4.93 -9.27 6.91
C ILE A 361 6.45 -9.34 7.08
N ASP A 362 7.02 -8.55 7.99
CA ASP A 362 8.47 -8.52 8.25
C ASP A 362 8.99 -9.91 8.66
N THR A 363 8.30 -10.57 9.59
CA THR A 363 8.59 -11.96 10.02
C THR A 363 8.50 -12.96 8.86
N HIS A 364 7.52 -12.77 7.96
CA HIS A 364 7.37 -13.63 6.79
C HIS A 364 8.54 -13.48 5.82
N ILE A 365 9.02 -12.25 5.57
CA ILE A 365 10.18 -11.99 4.69
C ILE A 365 11.43 -12.68 5.23
N TRP A 366 11.72 -12.59 6.54
CA TRP A 366 12.85 -13.30 7.15
C TRP A 366 12.76 -14.83 7.02
N THR A 367 11.54 -15.38 7.04
CA THR A 367 11.33 -16.84 7.07
C THR A 367 11.22 -17.45 5.67
N HIS A 368 10.66 -16.72 4.70
CA HIS A 368 10.27 -17.24 3.37
C HIS A 368 10.78 -16.40 2.18
N GLY A 369 11.33 -15.21 2.43
CA GLY A 369 11.72 -14.26 1.39
C GLY A 369 10.57 -13.45 0.78
N TYR A 370 10.86 -12.77 -0.33
CA TYR A 370 9.89 -12.04 -1.14
C TYR A 370 9.24 -12.92 -2.23
N PRO A 371 7.96 -12.69 -2.58
CA PRO A 371 7.22 -13.50 -3.55
C PRO A 371 7.55 -13.15 -5.02
N TYR A 372 8.82 -13.22 -5.42
CA TYR A 372 9.31 -12.72 -6.72
C TYR A 372 8.52 -13.21 -7.94
N GLY A 373 8.09 -14.47 -7.97
CA GLY A 373 7.28 -15.00 -9.09
C GLY A 373 5.92 -14.33 -9.24
N ARG A 374 5.24 -14.08 -8.11
CA ARG A 374 3.93 -13.40 -8.09
C ARG A 374 4.08 -11.90 -8.34
N LEU A 375 5.17 -11.32 -7.82
CA LEU A 375 5.55 -9.94 -8.08
C LEU A 375 5.82 -9.71 -9.58
N LEU A 376 6.57 -10.59 -10.23
CA LEU A 376 6.77 -10.55 -11.69
C LEU A 376 5.43 -10.64 -12.44
N GLN A 377 4.55 -11.58 -12.08
CA GLN A 377 3.23 -11.73 -12.71
C GLN A 377 2.39 -10.46 -12.61
N GLY A 378 2.28 -9.86 -11.42
CA GLY A 378 1.48 -8.64 -11.22
C GLY A 378 2.07 -7.41 -11.89
N ILE A 379 3.39 -7.21 -11.78
CA ILE A 379 4.07 -6.06 -12.40
C ILE A 379 4.10 -6.19 -13.93
N GLN A 380 4.39 -7.38 -14.48
CA GLN A 380 4.42 -7.59 -15.94
C GLN A 380 3.04 -7.39 -16.56
N ALA A 381 1.97 -7.94 -15.96
CA ALA A 381 0.61 -7.72 -16.43
C ALA A 381 0.25 -6.22 -16.46
N LYS A 382 0.57 -5.47 -15.39
CA LYS A 382 0.47 -4.00 -15.36
C LYS A 382 1.30 -3.33 -16.46
N ALA A 383 2.55 -3.76 -16.65
CA ALA A 383 3.49 -3.18 -17.61
C ALA A 383 3.05 -3.37 -19.07
N ASP A 384 2.32 -4.45 -19.36
CA ASP A 384 1.83 -4.79 -20.70
C ASP A 384 0.37 -4.38 -20.94
N GLY A 385 -0.27 -3.70 -19.98
CA GLY A 385 -1.66 -3.28 -20.09
C GLY A 385 -2.66 -4.45 -20.08
N LEU A 386 -2.31 -5.56 -19.44
CA LEU A 386 -3.12 -6.76 -19.32
C LEU A 386 -3.89 -6.80 -17.99
N ALA A 387 -4.97 -7.57 -17.95
CA ALA A 387 -5.66 -7.89 -16.71
C ALA A 387 -4.73 -8.64 -15.74
N LEU A 388 -4.87 -8.39 -14.44
CA LEU A 388 -4.09 -9.10 -13.43
C LEU A 388 -4.45 -10.60 -13.41
N PRO A 389 -3.46 -11.52 -13.34
CA PRO A 389 -3.73 -12.95 -13.23
C PRO A 389 -4.57 -13.30 -12.01
N MET A 390 -5.30 -14.42 -12.09
CA MET A 390 -6.15 -14.89 -10.99
C MET A 390 -5.36 -15.01 -9.68
N GLY A 391 -5.92 -14.44 -8.61
CA GLY A 391 -5.31 -14.42 -7.29
C GLY A 391 -4.17 -13.41 -7.12
N ILE A 392 -3.79 -12.60 -8.13
CA ILE A 392 -2.88 -11.47 -7.96
C ILE A 392 -3.69 -10.24 -7.55
N VAL A 393 -3.40 -9.70 -6.37
CA VAL A 393 -4.08 -8.51 -5.82
C VAL A 393 -3.71 -7.25 -6.61
N GLN A 394 -4.66 -6.33 -6.79
CA GLN A 394 -4.38 -5.01 -7.35
C GLN A 394 -3.52 -4.19 -6.40
N PHE A 395 -2.45 -3.58 -6.93
CA PHE A 395 -1.55 -2.74 -6.13
C PHE A 395 -2.30 -1.63 -5.37
N ASP A 396 -2.13 -1.64 -4.05
CA ASP A 396 -2.59 -0.63 -3.08
C ASP A 396 -1.36 -0.24 -2.23
N PRO A 397 -0.76 0.95 -2.46
CA PRO A 397 0.36 1.42 -1.67
C PRO A 397 0.18 1.34 -0.15
N PHE A 398 -1.01 1.56 0.40
CA PHE A 398 -1.20 1.51 1.86
C PHE A 398 -1.14 0.08 2.42
N GLN A 399 -1.46 -0.95 1.63
CA GLN A 399 -1.24 -2.34 2.05
C GLN A 399 0.24 -2.78 1.96
N GLY A 400 1.08 -2.04 1.23
CA GLY A 400 2.52 -2.30 1.11
C GLY A 400 3.42 -1.44 2.00
N MET A 401 3.02 -0.18 2.23
CA MET A 401 3.70 0.82 3.04
C MET A 401 3.76 0.44 4.53
N ALA A 402 4.89 0.77 5.16
CA ALA A 402 5.14 0.59 6.58
C ALA A 402 4.24 1.50 7.44
N THR A 403 3.98 1.09 8.69
CA THR A 403 3.17 1.86 9.64
C THR A 403 4.04 2.71 10.56
N VAL A 404 3.83 4.03 10.55
CA VAL A 404 4.53 4.97 11.43
C VAL A 404 3.90 4.92 12.82
N ALA A 405 4.67 4.49 13.82
CA ALA A 405 4.23 4.53 15.20
C ALA A 405 4.19 5.97 15.73
N VAL A 406 3.14 6.28 16.48
CA VAL A 406 2.97 7.55 17.17
C VAL A 406 4.03 7.77 18.26
N ARG A 407 4.47 9.01 18.43
CA ARG A 407 5.31 9.44 19.56
C ARG A 407 4.44 9.85 20.75
N ARG A 408 5.05 10.16 21.90
CA ARG A 408 4.34 10.75 23.04
C ARG A 408 3.55 11.99 22.61
N GLU A 409 2.44 12.22 23.31
CA GLU A 409 1.51 13.35 23.05
C GLU A 409 0.84 13.32 21.66
N GLY A 410 0.77 12.15 21.01
CA GLY A 410 0.03 12.00 19.75
C GLY A 410 0.73 12.63 18.54
N SER A 411 2.06 12.71 18.54
CA SER A 411 2.86 13.42 17.55
C SER A 411 3.60 12.51 16.56
N PHE A 412 3.92 13.06 15.39
CA PHE A 412 4.62 12.38 14.28
C PHE A 412 5.65 13.31 13.64
N ASN A 413 6.87 12.79 13.41
CA ASN A 413 7.95 13.50 12.75
C ASN A 413 7.85 13.32 11.23
N VAL A 414 7.35 14.36 10.55
CA VAL A 414 7.06 14.30 9.11
C VAL A 414 8.35 14.33 8.29
N ASP A 415 9.43 14.95 8.77
CA ASP A 415 10.72 14.96 8.09
C ASP A 415 11.31 13.54 8.03
N ALA A 416 11.26 12.80 9.15
CA ALA A 416 11.73 11.40 9.20
C ALA A 416 10.87 10.47 8.32
N VAL A 417 9.56 10.70 8.27
CA VAL A 417 8.66 9.99 7.35
C VAL A 417 8.97 10.31 5.89
N ALA A 418 9.20 11.58 5.55
CA ALA A 418 9.50 12.01 4.18
C ALA A 418 10.92 11.64 3.71
N ALA A 419 11.83 11.33 4.63
CA ALA A 419 13.18 10.86 4.34
C ALA A 419 13.26 9.33 4.07
N ASN A 420 12.24 8.55 4.47
CA ASN A 420 12.23 7.10 4.34
C ASN A 420 11.09 6.63 3.42
N ASP A 421 11.46 6.04 2.28
CA ASP A 421 10.54 5.59 1.23
C ASP A 421 9.70 4.34 1.59
N GLN A 422 9.86 3.78 2.80
CA GLN A 422 8.90 2.83 3.37
C GLN A 422 7.68 3.49 4.01
N PHE A 423 7.86 4.68 4.60
CA PHE A 423 6.86 5.29 5.48
C PHE A 423 5.87 6.20 4.77
N HIS A 424 6.15 6.62 3.54
CA HIS A 424 5.27 7.51 2.79
C HIS A 424 4.69 6.87 1.52
N TYR A 425 3.53 7.37 1.13
CA TYR A 425 2.89 7.04 -0.13
C TYR A 425 3.81 7.37 -1.33
N PRO A 426 3.89 6.50 -2.36
CA PRO A 426 4.80 6.67 -3.49
C PRO A 426 4.73 8.07 -4.13
N HIS A 427 5.90 8.64 -4.40
CA HIS A 427 5.99 9.90 -5.13
C HIS A 427 5.63 9.68 -6.61
N ARG A 428 4.67 10.46 -7.09
CA ARG A 428 4.27 10.54 -8.50
C ARG A 428 4.07 11.98 -8.92
N GLN A 429 3.99 12.22 -10.23
CA GLN A 429 3.56 13.52 -10.75
C GLN A 429 2.12 13.82 -10.39
N ARG A 430 1.83 15.12 -10.24
CA ARG A 430 0.46 15.62 -10.11
C ARG A 430 -0.21 15.64 -11.47
N ARG A 431 -1.50 15.31 -11.51
CA ARG A 431 -2.34 15.52 -12.69
C ARG A 431 -2.75 16.99 -12.82
N ALA A 432 -3.25 17.39 -13.99
CA ALA A 432 -3.60 18.79 -14.27
C ALA A 432 -4.66 19.37 -13.32
N ASP A 433 -5.63 18.55 -12.90
CA ASP A 433 -6.64 18.88 -11.89
C ASP A 433 -6.03 19.05 -10.48
N GLU A 434 -5.07 18.20 -10.11
CA GLU A 434 -4.33 18.30 -8.85
C GLU A 434 -3.41 19.53 -8.81
N ILE A 435 -2.84 19.91 -9.96
CA ILE A 435 -2.06 21.15 -10.12
C ILE A 435 -2.97 22.36 -9.92
N ALA A 436 -4.13 22.41 -10.56
CA ALA A 436 -5.09 23.51 -10.39
C ALA A 436 -5.57 23.66 -8.92
N LEU A 437 -5.80 22.55 -8.22
CA LEU A 437 -6.13 22.56 -6.78
C LEU A 437 -4.96 23.08 -5.92
N PHE A 438 -3.72 22.69 -6.26
CA PHE A 438 -2.52 23.17 -5.57
C PHE A 438 -2.28 24.67 -5.83
N ASP A 439 -2.48 25.14 -7.05
CA ASP A 439 -2.36 26.55 -7.41
C ASP A 439 -3.39 27.40 -6.67
N HIS A 440 -4.65 26.95 -6.59
CA HIS A 440 -5.67 27.61 -5.77
C HIS A 440 -5.28 27.63 -4.28
N TRP A 441 -4.80 26.53 -3.71
CA TRP A 441 -4.35 26.49 -2.31
C TRP A 441 -3.20 27.46 -2.01
N LYS A 442 -2.29 27.68 -2.96
CA LYS A 442 -1.21 28.69 -2.85
C LYS A 442 -1.76 30.12 -2.78
N THR A 443 -2.87 30.44 -3.44
CA THR A 443 -3.47 31.78 -3.40
C THR A 443 -4.14 32.14 -2.07
N LEU A 444 -4.43 31.15 -1.22
CA LEU A 444 -5.16 31.36 0.03
C LEU A 444 -4.22 31.86 1.15
N SER A 445 -4.57 32.98 1.77
CA SER A 445 -3.83 33.56 2.90
C SER A 445 -3.68 32.58 4.06
N ILE A 446 -2.51 32.54 4.70
CA ILE A 446 -2.24 31.74 5.91
C ILE A 446 -3.22 32.08 7.05
N GLN A 447 -3.78 33.29 7.06
CA GLN A 447 -4.78 33.72 8.03
C GLN A 447 -6.17 33.09 7.79
N ASP A 448 -6.49 32.67 6.55
CA ASP A 448 -7.70 31.92 6.24
C ASP A 448 -7.49 30.42 6.50
N ALA A 449 -7.39 30.06 7.78
CA ALA A 449 -7.22 28.68 8.21
C ALA A 449 -8.36 27.76 7.72
N LYS A 450 -9.59 28.28 7.59
CA LYS A 450 -10.77 27.51 7.19
C LYS A 450 -10.76 27.21 5.68
N GLY A 451 -10.57 28.22 4.84
CA GLY A 451 -10.46 28.03 3.39
C GLY A 451 -9.25 27.19 3.03
N ARG A 452 -8.09 27.42 3.69
CA ARG A 452 -6.90 26.57 3.51
C ARG A 452 -7.12 25.12 3.93
N GLY A 453 -7.89 24.86 4.99
CA GLY A 453 -8.29 23.51 5.41
C GLY A 453 -9.09 22.79 4.32
N LEU A 454 -10.21 23.40 3.89
CA LEU A 454 -11.08 22.87 2.86
C LEU A 454 -10.37 22.66 1.51
N ALA A 455 -9.47 23.56 1.13
CA ALA A 455 -8.63 23.39 -0.07
C ALA A 455 -7.62 22.24 0.09
N ASN A 456 -7.09 22.03 1.30
CA ASN A 456 -6.17 20.93 1.59
C ASN A 456 -6.86 19.56 1.45
N GLU A 457 -8.05 19.41 2.05
CA GLU A 457 -8.88 18.21 1.92
C GLU A 457 -9.20 17.87 0.47
N LYS A 458 -9.52 18.88 -0.36
CA LYS A 458 -9.75 18.71 -1.81
C LYS A 458 -8.52 18.16 -2.53
N MET A 459 -7.31 18.62 -2.19
CA MET A 459 -6.07 18.09 -2.79
C MET A 459 -5.88 16.60 -2.47
N TYR A 460 -6.03 16.19 -1.21
CA TYR A 460 -5.94 14.76 -0.82
C TYR A 460 -7.04 13.92 -1.47
N ARG A 461 -8.27 14.46 -1.54
CA ARG A 461 -9.39 13.78 -2.21
C ARG A 461 -9.12 13.54 -3.68
N ALA A 462 -8.63 14.56 -4.41
CA ALA A 462 -8.28 14.42 -5.82
C ALA A 462 -7.15 13.39 -6.03
N LEU A 463 -6.08 13.47 -5.24
CA LEU A 463 -4.96 12.53 -5.26
C LEU A 463 -5.44 11.07 -5.14
N LEU A 464 -6.27 10.80 -4.13
CA LEU A 464 -6.81 9.47 -3.85
C LEU A 464 -7.78 9.00 -4.96
N VAL A 465 -8.71 9.84 -5.42
CA VAL A 465 -9.63 9.47 -6.51
C VAL A 465 -8.86 9.17 -7.80
N ASN A 466 -7.84 9.98 -8.11
CA ASN A 466 -6.99 9.78 -9.29
C ASN A 466 -6.21 8.46 -9.25
N ASP A 467 -5.84 8.00 -8.05
CA ASP A 467 -5.14 6.71 -7.84
C ASP A 467 -6.10 5.52 -7.69
N GLY A 468 -7.40 5.73 -7.88
CA GLY A 468 -8.42 4.68 -7.91
C GLY A 468 -9.04 4.32 -6.56
N TYR A 469 -8.83 5.14 -5.52
CA TYR A 469 -9.52 5.00 -4.24
C TYR A 469 -10.95 5.52 -4.33
N GLN A 470 -11.88 4.80 -3.71
CA GLN A 470 -13.29 5.20 -3.64
C GLN A 470 -13.54 5.97 -2.34
N ILE A 471 -13.88 7.26 -2.44
CA ILE A 471 -14.32 8.06 -1.29
C ILE A 471 -15.67 7.55 -0.80
N ILE A 472 -15.81 7.36 0.52
CA ILE A 472 -17.05 6.94 1.17
C ILE A 472 -17.68 8.18 1.83
N PRO A 473 -18.95 8.54 1.51
CA PRO A 473 -19.63 9.70 2.11
C PRO A 473 -20.03 9.44 3.57
N GLY A 474 -20.46 10.48 4.30
CA GLY A 474 -21.02 10.34 5.66
C GLY A 474 -20.03 10.35 6.82
N GLY A 475 -18.76 10.65 6.59
CA GLY A 475 -17.69 10.60 7.61
C GLY A 475 -17.70 11.71 8.66
N THR A 476 -18.61 12.69 8.55
CA THR A 476 -18.62 13.91 9.35
C THR A 476 -20.00 14.21 9.97
N TYR A 477 -20.01 14.98 11.07
CA TYR A 477 -21.19 15.46 11.77
C TYR A 477 -21.10 16.97 12.05
N GLY A 478 -22.22 17.59 12.43
CA GLY A 478 -22.25 19.02 12.77
C GLY A 478 -21.95 19.93 11.57
N GLY A 479 -22.62 19.70 10.44
CA GLY A 479 -22.43 20.49 9.22
C GLY A 479 -21.06 20.32 8.56
N GLY A 480 -20.43 19.15 8.73
CA GLY A 480 -19.12 18.83 8.15
C GLY A 480 -17.91 19.29 8.96
N GLN A 481 -18.10 19.93 10.12
CA GLN A 481 -17.00 20.51 10.91
C GLN A 481 -16.28 19.52 11.83
N ASN A 482 -16.79 18.30 11.98
CA ASN A 482 -16.27 17.30 12.91
C ASN A 482 -16.35 15.90 12.30
N GLY A 483 -15.38 15.03 12.60
CA GLY A 483 -15.44 13.61 12.24
C GLY A 483 -14.12 13.14 11.66
N PHE A 484 -14.19 12.43 10.54
CA PHE A 484 -13.03 12.08 9.71
C PHE A 484 -12.99 13.00 8.49
N ASP A 485 -11.84 13.58 8.16
CA ASP A 485 -11.72 14.49 7.01
C ASP A 485 -11.98 13.75 5.70
N LEU A 486 -11.43 12.54 5.56
CA LEU A 486 -11.78 11.60 4.50
C LEU A 486 -11.93 10.17 5.02
N VAL A 487 -12.91 9.46 4.47
CA VAL A 487 -13.04 8.00 4.57
C VAL A 487 -13.02 7.44 3.17
N PHE A 488 -12.25 6.38 2.94
CA PHE A 488 -12.11 5.80 1.60
C PHE A 488 -11.82 4.31 1.62
N LYS A 489 -12.09 3.66 0.49
CA LYS A 489 -11.83 2.25 0.22
C LYS A 489 -10.71 2.12 -0.81
N GLY A 490 -9.71 1.30 -0.52
CA GLY A 490 -8.60 1.04 -1.43
C GLY A 490 -8.92 0.02 -2.53
N PRO A 491 -8.07 -0.08 -3.55
CA PRO A 491 -8.22 -1.08 -4.61
C PRO A 491 -8.22 -2.53 -4.12
N ALA A 492 -7.57 -2.81 -2.98
CA ALA A 492 -7.59 -4.12 -2.32
C ALA A 492 -8.88 -4.40 -1.52
N GLY A 493 -9.75 -3.39 -1.35
CA GLY A 493 -11.01 -3.49 -0.62
C GLY A 493 -10.95 -3.07 0.85
N ASP A 494 -9.77 -2.78 1.38
CA ASP A 494 -9.58 -2.26 2.75
C ASP A 494 -10.14 -0.84 2.93
N VAL A 495 -10.55 -0.53 4.16
CA VAL A 495 -11.14 0.77 4.55
C VAL A 495 -10.14 1.58 5.36
N TYR A 496 -10.03 2.86 4.99
CA TYR A 496 -9.12 3.83 5.58
C TYR A 496 -9.89 5.03 6.11
N VAL A 497 -9.49 5.52 7.29
CA VAL A 497 -9.80 6.88 7.76
C VAL A 497 -8.55 7.74 7.63
N LEU A 498 -8.73 8.98 7.20
CA LEU A 498 -7.63 9.93 7.01
C LEU A 498 -7.92 11.27 7.70
N GLU A 499 -6.88 11.79 8.34
CA GLU A 499 -6.83 13.12 8.93
C GLU A 499 -5.84 13.99 8.13
N VAL A 500 -6.29 15.15 7.67
CA VAL A 500 -5.51 16.13 6.92
C VAL A 500 -4.98 17.20 7.88
N LYS A 501 -3.66 17.38 7.90
CA LYS A 501 -3.01 18.42 8.72
C LYS A 501 -2.07 19.27 7.87
N HIS A 502 -2.06 20.58 8.13
CA HIS A 502 -0.90 21.41 7.76
C HIS A 502 0.24 21.06 8.71
N ALA A 503 1.39 20.67 8.17
CA ALA A 503 2.56 20.39 8.98
C ALA A 503 3.08 21.69 9.59
N LYS A 504 3.25 21.70 10.91
CA LYS A 504 4.15 22.65 11.56
C LYS A 504 5.59 22.24 11.20
N PRO A 505 6.61 23.10 11.37
CA PRO A 505 7.99 22.72 11.08
C PRO A 505 8.34 21.33 11.65
N ARG A 506 8.61 20.40 10.74
CA ARG A 506 8.98 18.99 10.98
C ARG A 506 7.93 18.06 11.60
N ASN A 507 6.76 18.55 12.04
CA ASN A 507 5.85 17.74 12.87
C ASN A 507 4.35 17.94 12.56
N VAL A 508 3.61 16.86 12.79
CA VAL A 508 2.15 16.85 12.90
C VAL A 508 1.75 16.25 14.25
N SER A 509 0.78 16.88 14.92
CA SER A 509 0.22 16.38 16.19
C SER A 509 -1.28 16.16 16.05
N MET A 510 -1.76 15.04 16.57
CA MET A 510 -3.18 14.76 16.74
C MET A 510 -3.73 15.61 17.90
N GLN A 511 -4.95 16.14 17.76
CA GLN A 511 -5.58 16.87 18.86
C GLN A 511 -6.08 15.87 19.93
N ARG A 512 -5.93 16.22 21.22
CA ARG A 512 -6.58 15.48 22.31
C ARG A 512 -8.03 15.91 22.43
N VAL A 513 -8.95 14.96 22.33
CA VAL A 513 -10.41 15.16 22.34
C VAL A 513 -11.00 14.29 23.46
N TYR A 514 -11.18 14.92 24.63
CA TYR A 514 -11.39 14.27 25.93
C TYR A 514 -10.22 13.34 26.30
N GLU A 515 -10.51 12.08 26.64
CA GLU A 515 -9.52 11.12 27.12
C GLU A 515 -8.61 10.54 26.02
N HIS A 516 -8.88 10.80 24.74
CA HIS A 516 -8.13 10.21 23.63
C HIS A 516 -7.69 11.25 22.60
N PHE A 517 -6.59 10.98 21.93
CA PHE A 517 -6.18 11.69 20.72
C PHE A 517 -7.05 11.32 19.52
N GLN A 518 -7.14 12.21 18.53
CA GLN A 518 -7.69 11.87 17.21
C GLN A 518 -7.03 10.61 16.67
N MET A 519 -7.75 9.82 15.89
CA MET A 519 -7.31 8.53 15.33
C MET A 519 -7.07 7.39 16.35
N GLU A 520 -7.17 7.59 17.67
CA GLU A 520 -7.32 6.46 18.61
C GLU A 520 -8.66 5.72 18.40
N ASP A 521 -8.71 4.41 18.63
CA ASP A 521 -9.95 3.62 18.52
C ASP A 521 -11.10 4.20 19.38
N GLY A 522 -10.79 4.68 20.59
CA GLY A 522 -11.78 5.31 21.46
C GLY A 522 -12.30 6.65 20.92
N TRP A 523 -11.50 7.38 20.15
CA TRP A 523 -11.95 8.56 19.42
C TRP A 523 -12.81 8.16 18.21
N VAL A 524 -12.38 7.18 17.41
CA VAL A 524 -13.15 6.64 16.27
C VAL A 524 -14.55 6.19 16.74
N ARG A 525 -14.63 5.42 17.83
CA ARG A 525 -15.92 5.01 18.44
C ARG A 525 -16.79 6.20 18.89
N ARG A 526 -16.20 7.33 19.29
CA ARG A 526 -16.98 8.55 19.62
C ARG A 526 -17.47 9.28 18.37
N VAL A 527 -16.69 9.34 17.29
CA VAL A 527 -17.16 9.86 16.00
C VAL A 527 -18.32 9.01 15.49
N LEU A 528 -18.16 7.69 15.41
CA LEU A 528 -19.18 6.74 14.98
C LEU A 528 -20.51 6.86 15.77
N LYS A 529 -20.45 7.17 17.07
CA LYS A 529 -21.67 7.41 17.88
C LYS A 529 -22.45 8.65 17.46
N LYS A 530 -21.80 9.66 16.86
CA LYS A 530 -22.39 10.95 16.45
C LYS A 530 -22.75 11.04 14.96
N LEU A 531 -22.18 10.21 14.10
CA LEU A 531 -22.58 10.13 12.68
C LEU A 531 -24.03 9.67 12.57
N ASP A 532 -24.72 10.06 11.49
CA ASP A 532 -26.11 9.66 11.27
C ASP A 532 -26.24 8.13 11.19
N ARG A 533 -27.29 7.57 11.81
CA ARG A 533 -27.61 6.14 11.79
C ARG A 533 -28.30 5.70 10.50
N SER A 534 -28.95 6.63 9.78
CA SER A 534 -29.58 6.35 8.49
C SER A 534 -28.60 6.26 7.32
N ASP A 535 -27.34 6.67 7.50
CA ASP A 535 -26.31 6.67 6.43
C ASP A 535 -25.50 5.35 6.44
N PRO A 536 -25.67 4.47 5.43
CA PRO A 536 -24.89 3.23 5.29
C PRO A 536 -23.47 3.45 4.76
N GLY A 537 -23.04 4.70 4.58
CA GLY A 537 -21.70 5.08 4.13
C GLY A 537 -20.62 4.87 5.18
N ALA A 538 -19.88 5.93 5.50
CA ALA A 538 -18.65 5.87 6.29
C ALA A 538 -18.88 5.30 7.68
N ARG A 539 -20.04 5.57 8.30
CA ARG A 539 -20.39 5.04 9.62
C ARG A 539 -20.33 3.51 9.64
N GLN A 540 -20.98 2.84 8.70
CA GLN A 540 -21.01 1.37 8.67
C GLN A 540 -19.64 0.81 8.28
N GLN A 541 -19.03 1.30 7.19
CA GLN A 541 -17.75 0.80 6.70
C GLN A 541 -16.62 0.93 7.73
N VAL A 542 -16.57 2.04 8.47
CA VAL A 542 -15.56 2.27 9.53
C VAL A 542 -15.86 1.46 10.79
N ALA A 543 -17.14 1.25 11.15
CA ALA A 543 -17.51 0.36 12.25
C ALA A 543 -17.12 -1.10 11.95
N ASP A 544 -17.52 -1.64 10.79
CA ASP A 544 -17.20 -3.01 10.36
C ASP A 544 -15.67 -3.25 10.30
N ALA A 545 -14.91 -2.27 9.78
CA ALA A 545 -13.45 -2.35 9.75
C ALA A 545 -12.83 -2.27 11.16
N LEU A 546 -13.36 -1.43 12.05
CA LEU A 546 -12.87 -1.28 13.42
C LEU A 546 -13.12 -2.52 14.27
N ASP A 547 -14.32 -3.11 14.17
CA ASP A 547 -14.71 -4.29 14.94
C ASP A 547 -13.93 -5.54 14.48
N ARG A 548 -13.57 -5.61 13.20
CA ARG A 548 -12.62 -6.60 12.65
C ARG A 548 -11.15 -6.29 12.97
N GLN A 549 -10.85 -5.19 13.68
CA GLN A 549 -9.51 -4.65 13.93
C GLN A 549 -8.68 -4.38 12.66
N ARG A 550 -9.36 -4.19 11.52
CA ARG A 550 -8.82 -3.97 10.16
C ARG A 550 -8.95 -2.53 9.67
N LEU A 551 -9.33 -1.59 10.54
CA LEU A 551 -9.39 -0.17 10.19
C LEU A 551 -7.96 0.41 10.08
N PHE A 552 -7.58 0.80 8.87
CA PHE A 552 -6.33 1.52 8.63
C PHE A 552 -6.52 3.02 8.85
N LYS A 553 -5.46 3.67 9.32
CA LYS A 553 -5.43 5.08 9.71
C LYS A 553 -4.31 5.77 8.98
N VAL A 554 -4.59 6.93 8.40
CA VAL A 554 -3.66 7.66 7.54
C VAL A 554 -3.60 9.12 7.98
N ILE A 555 -2.42 9.73 7.92
CA ILE A 555 -2.25 11.18 7.99
C ILE A 555 -1.92 11.69 6.58
N GLY A 556 -2.60 12.75 6.15
CA GLY A 556 -2.16 13.61 5.05
C GLY A 556 -1.49 14.86 5.62
N ALA A 557 -0.17 14.94 5.58
CA ALA A 557 0.61 16.07 6.06
C ALA A 557 1.06 16.97 4.90
N THR A 558 0.54 18.20 4.86
CA THR A 558 0.92 19.19 3.84
C THR A 558 2.04 20.07 4.37
N LEU A 559 3.21 19.96 3.74
CA LEU A 559 4.40 20.72 4.08
C LEU A 559 4.28 22.22 3.68
N PRO A 560 5.15 23.11 4.19
CA PRO A 560 5.11 24.54 3.87
C PRO A 560 5.28 24.88 2.38
N ASP A 561 6.03 24.06 1.63
CA ASP A 561 6.17 24.12 0.16
C ASP A 561 4.94 23.57 -0.59
N GLY A 562 3.98 23.02 0.15
CA GLY A 562 2.78 22.35 -0.36
C GLY A 562 3.03 20.94 -0.89
N LYS A 563 4.15 20.29 -0.59
CA LYS A 563 4.32 18.85 -0.79
C LYS A 563 3.33 18.10 0.10
N LEU A 564 2.62 17.12 -0.48
CA LEU A 564 1.71 16.24 0.24
C LEU A 564 2.49 14.99 0.69
N VAL A 565 2.41 14.65 1.98
CA VAL A 565 3.02 13.45 2.54
C VAL A 565 1.92 12.62 3.19
N LEU A 566 1.53 11.51 2.56
CA LEU A 566 0.54 10.58 3.10
C LEU A 566 1.26 9.40 3.74
N PHE A 567 0.88 9.03 4.97
CA PHE A 567 1.49 7.90 5.68
C PHE A 567 0.50 7.16 6.59
N LYS A 568 0.66 5.83 6.68
CA LYS A 568 -0.07 4.97 7.63
C LYS A 568 0.41 5.23 9.05
N ILE A 569 -0.50 5.22 10.02
CA ILE A 569 -0.19 5.45 11.44
C ILE A 569 -0.69 4.34 12.37
N ASP A 570 0.08 4.08 13.43
CA ASP A 570 -0.36 3.30 14.59
C ASP A 570 -0.50 4.22 15.82
N MET A 571 -1.73 4.29 16.35
CA MET A 571 -2.10 5.04 17.54
C MET A 571 -2.15 4.19 18.82
N SER A 572 -1.83 2.90 18.75
CA SER A 572 -1.89 1.99 19.90
C SER A 572 -0.94 2.39 21.03
N GLY A 573 0.22 2.99 20.68
CA GLY A 573 1.29 3.34 21.61
C GLY A 573 1.19 4.69 22.35
N VAL A 574 0.15 5.51 22.17
CA VAL A 574 0.11 6.85 22.81
C VAL A 574 0.02 6.77 24.35
N ARG A 575 -0.54 5.69 24.88
CA ARG A 575 -0.85 5.52 26.31
C ARG A 575 0.21 4.69 27.03
N VAL A 576 1.43 5.24 27.18
CA VAL A 576 2.53 4.72 28.04
C VAL A 576 3.28 5.84 28.78
#